data_AF-A0A359FW45-F1
#
_entry.id   AF-A0A359FW45-F1
#
_cell.length_a   1.000
_cell.length_b   1.000
_cell.length_c   1.000
_cell.angle_alpha   90.00
_cell.angle_beta   90.00
_cell.angle_gamma   90.00
#
_symmetry.space_group_name_H-M   'P 1'
#
loop_
_entity.id
_entity.type
_entity.pdbx_description
1 polymer ?
#
loop_
_entity_poly.entity_id
_entity_poly.type
_entity_poly.pdbx_seq_one_letter_code
_entity_poly.pdbx_strand_id
1 'polypeptide(L)'
;MMKLFYILSIFIVATLGLKAEIQKTPKFGNITNEEMELSACPIDSSTQGYYLFDKGSTDFVYRQTVVRSDDTGSQKGFQMVFKRHLRLKILDKAATDNADFELPLYKSGNN
;
A
#
# COMPACT_ATOMS: atom_id res chain seq x y z
N MET A 1 -14.18 7.87 46.37
CA MET A 1 -13.17 6.91 45.87
C MET A 1 -13.75 5.92 44.86
N MET A 2 -14.89 5.26 45.10
CA MET A 2 -15.48 4.29 44.14
C MET A 2 -15.75 4.84 42.73
N LYS A 3 -16.23 6.09 42.59
CA LYS A 3 -16.45 6.72 41.27
C LYS A 3 -15.17 6.85 40.43
N LEU A 4 -14.01 7.06 41.07
CA LEU A 4 -12.72 7.15 40.38
C LEU A 4 -12.26 5.79 39.87
N PHE A 5 -12.55 4.71 40.63
CA PHE A 5 -12.28 3.34 40.21
C PHE A 5 -13.09 2.93 38.97
N TYR A 6 -14.37 3.31 38.89
CA TYR A 6 -15.19 3.02 37.70
C TYR A 6 -14.69 3.76 36.46
N ILE A 7 -14.26 5.02 36.61
CA ILE A 7 -13.69 5.80 35.50
C ILE A 7 -12.37 5.19 35.02
N LEU A 8 -11.50 4.77 35.95
CA LEU A 8 -10.23 4.13 35.62
C LEU A 8 -10.42 2.77 34.93
N SER A 9 -11.41 1.99 35.37
CA SER A 9 -11.76 0.71 34.74
C SER A 9 -12.24 0.88 33.29
N ILE A 10 -13.08 1.88 33.02
CA ILE A 10 -13.55 2.18 31.65
C ILE A 10 -12.38 2.63 30.76
N PHE A 11 -11.45 3.42 31.29
CA PHE A 11 -10.28 3.88 30.54
C PHE A 11 -9.32 2.74 30.18
N ILE A 12 -9.13 1.76 31.07
CA ILE A 12 -8.29 0.59 30.81
C ILE A 12 -8.92 -0.30 29.71
N VAL A 13 -10.23 -0.53 29.74
CA VAL A 13 -10.91 -1.31 28.70
C VAL A 13 -10.86 -0.61 27.34
N ALA A 14 -10.96 0.72 27.31
CA ALA A 14 -10.89 1.50 26.07
C ALA A 14 -9.51 1.45 25.39
N THR A 15 -8.42 1.27 26.14
CA THR A 15 -7.06 1.23 25.56
C THR A 15 -6.64 -0.15 25.05
N LEU A 16 -7.28 -1.24 25.52
CA LEU A 16 -6.97 -2.61 25.08
C LEU A 16 -7.44 -2.94 23.65
N GLY A 17 -8.41 -2.19 23.11
CA GLY A 17 -8.95 -2.40 21.76
C GLY A 17 -8.17 -1.74 20.62
N LEU A 18 -7.18 -0.88 20.94
CA LEU A 18 -6.45 -0.09 19.93
C LEU A 18 -5.15 -0.80 19.51
N LYS A 19 -5.28 -1.96 18.86
CA LYS A 19 -4.19 -2.57 18.10
C LYS A 19 -4.30 -2.10 16.65
N ALA A 20 -3.91 -0.85 16.38
CA ALA A 20 -3.67 -0.41 15.02
C ALA A 20 -2.35 -1.02 14.53
N GLU A 21 -2.40 -2.26 14.03
CA GLU A 21 -1.24 -2.83 13.36
C GLU A 21 -1.12 -2.20 11.97
N ILE A 22 -0.16 -1.29 11.83
CA ILE A 22 0.21 -0.78 10.51
C ILE A 22 0.69 -1.98 9.72
N GLN A 23 -0.05 -2.35 8.67
CA GLN A 23 0.34 -3.43 7.78
C GLN A 23 1.76 -3.17 7.29
N LYS A 24 2.70 -4.00 7.78
CA LYS A 24 4.11 -3.89 7.44
C LYS A 24 4.23 -4.21 5.96
N THR A 25 4.84 -3.28 5.24
CA THR A 25 5.17 -3.51 3.83
C THR A 25 6.17 -4.66 3.77
N PRO A 26 5.84 -5.79 3.10
CA PRO A 26 6.77 -6.90 2.98
C PRO A 26 8.07 -6.44 2.34
N LYS A 27 9.22 -7.01 2.75
CA LYS A 27 10.47 -6.76 2.06
C LYS A 27 10.37 -7.30 0.64
N PHE A 28 10.84 -6.52 -0.33
CA PHE A 28 10.92 -6.96 -1.71
C PHE A 28 11.82 -8.21 -1.82
N GLY A 29 11.44 -9.15 -2.69
CA GLY A 29 12.25 -10.32 -3.03
C GLY A 29 12.23 -11.51 -2.04
N ASN A 30 11.67 -11.36 -0.84
CA ASN A 30 11.50 -12.50 0.06
C ASN A 30 10.11 -13.14 -0.15
N ILE A 31 10.10 -14.38 -0.64
CA ILE A 31 8.91 -15.20 -0.85
C ILE A 31 9.20 -16.54 -0.17
N THR A 32 8.32 -16.98 0.73
CA THR A 32 8.50 -18.28 1.39
C THR A 32 8.05 -19.41 0.47
N ASN A 33 8.53 -20.63 0.72
CA ASN A 33 8.05 -21.79 -0.03
C ASN A 33 6.55 -22.00 0.16
N GLU A 34 6.00 -21.72 1.35
CA GLU A 34 4.55 -21.83 1.57
C GLU A 34 3.76 -20.85 0.69
N GLU A 35 4.24 -19.60 0.52
CA GLU A 35 3.63 -18.64 -0.39
C GLU A 35 3.68 -19.11 -1.86
N MET A 36 4.73 -19.84 -2.25
CA MET A 36 4.87 -20.39 -3.60
C MET A 36 3.95 -21.59 -3.85
N GLU A 37 3.78 -22.47 -2.86
CA GLU A 37 3.02 -23.71 -2.98
C GLU A 37 1.50 -23.53 -2.86
N LEU A 38 1.03 -22.39 -2.31
CA LEU A 38 -0.39 -22.07 -2.26
C LEU A 38 -1.02 -22.05 -3.67
N SER A 39 -1.97 -22.96 -3.89
CA SER A 39 -2.68 -23.17 -5.16
C SER A 39 -4.09 -22.58 -5.19
N ALA A 40 -4.59 -22.08 -4.05
CA ALA A 40 -5.90 -21.46 -3.93
C ALA A 40 -5.85 -20.28 -2.94
N CYS A 41 -6.72 -19.30 -3.13
CA CYS A 41 -6.88 -18.21 -2.17
C CYS A 41 -7.59 -18.73 -0.90
N PRO A 42 -7.09 -18.41 0.31
CA PRO A 42 -7.72 -18.85 1.56
C PRO A 42 -9.11 -18.25 1.83
N ILE A 43 -9.43 -17.11 1.23
CA ILE A 43 -10.68 -16.36 1.47
C ILE A 43 -11.74 -16.72 0.44
N ASP A 44 -11.33 -16.90 -0.82
CA ASP A 44 -12.21 -17.26 -1.93
C ASP A 44 -11.47 -18.25 -2.84
N SER A 45 -11.73 -19.55 -2.64
CA SER A 45 -11.05 -20.60 -3.39
C SER A 45 -11.36 -20.60 -4.90
N SER A 46 -12.36 -19.84 -5.35
CA SER A 46 -12.76 -19.77 -6.76
C SER A 46 -12.02 -18.70 -7.57
N THR A 47 -11.28 -17.80 -6.90
CA THR A 47 -10.55 -16.73 -7.57
C THR A 47 -9.37 -17.26 -8.37
N GLN A 48 -9.14 -16.64 -9.53
CA GLN A 48 -8.04 -16.95 -10.45
C GLN A 48 -6.70 -16.33 -10.01
N GLY A 49 -6.75 -15.37 -9.10
CA GLY A 49 -5.60 -14.69 -8.52
C GLY A 49 -6.03 -13.75 -7.41
N TYR A 50 -5.09 -13.31 -6.57
CA TYR A 50 -5.40 -12.44 -5.44
C TYR A 50 -4.21 -11.62 -4.96
N TYR A 51 -4.50 -10.43 -4.44
CA TYR A 51 -3.48 -9.57 -3.82
C TYR A 51 -3.12 -10.14 -2.45
N LEU A 52 -1.85 -10.51 -2.29
CA LEU A 52 -1.25 -10.78 -0.98
C LEU A 52 -1.06 -9.49 -0.18
N PHE A 53 -0.79 -8.40 -0.90
CA PHE A 53 -0.61 -7.07 -0.35
C PHE A 53 -0.81 -6.03 -1.44
N ASP A 54 -1.44 -4.91 -1.12
CA ASP A 54 -1.47 -3.69 -1.95
C ASP A 54 -1.50 -2.48 -1.02
N LYS A 55 -0.47 -1.65 -1.09
CA LYS A 55 -0.33 -0.45 -0.27
C LYS A 55 0.18 0.71 -1.09
N GLY A 56 -0.58 1.78 -1.06
CA GLY A 56 -0.17 3.10 -1.54
C GLY A 56 0.37 3.97 -0.41
N SER A 57 1.31 4.84 -0.73
CA SER A 57 1.63 6.03 0.06
C SER A 57 1.76 7.24 -0.86
N THR A 58 1.39 8.39 -0.32
CA THR A 58 1.56 9.68 -0.98
C THR A 58 2.43 10.53 -0.08
N ASP A 59 3.61 10.90 -0.59
CA ASP A 59 4.55 11.75 0.13
C ASP A 59 4.59 13.12 -0.54
N PHE A 60 4.44 14.17 0.26
CA PHE A 60 4.66 15.54 -0.20
C PHE A 60 6.12 15.91 0.07
N VAL A 61 6.88 16.16 -1.00
CA VAL A 61 8.30 16.48 -0.93
C VAL A 61 8.60 17.81 -1.60
N TYR A 62 9.46 18.59 -0.96
CA TYR A 62 9.96 19.84 -1.51
C TYR A 62 11.40 19.63 -1.96
N ARG A 63 11.62 19.51 -3.28
CA ARG A 63 12.95 19.24 -3.85
C ARG A 63 13.67 20.56 -4.20
N GLN A 64 15.00 20.50 -4.35
CA GLN A 64 15.88 21.67 -4.50
C GLN A 64 16.58 21.77 -5.89
N THR A 65 16.48 20.77 -6.78
CA THR A 65 17.22 20.66 -8.07
C THR A 65 16.31 20.58 -9.31
N VAL A 66 16.76 20.47 -10.58
CA VAL A 66 15.99 20.73 -11.86
C VAL A 66 15.50 19.49 -12.66
N VAL A 67 14.24 19.49 -13.20
CA VAL A 67 13.40 18.43 -13.88
C VAL A 67 14.07 17.78 -15.05
N ARG A 68 14.16 18.62 -16.06
CA ARG A 68 14.47 18.33 -17.44
C ARG A 68 15.22 19.54 -18.00
N SER A 69 15.88 19.32 -19.12
CA SER A 69 16.74 20.30 -19.81
C SER A 69 15.97 21.32 -20.66
N ASP A 70 14.71 21.06 -20.97
CA ASP A 70 13.73 21.89 -21.72
C ASP A 70 12.53 22.35 -20.87
N ASP A 71 12.50 21.92 -19.61
CA ASP A 71 11.70 22.49 -18.54
C ASP A 71 12.42 23.76 -18.08
N THR A 72 11.75 24.93 -18.06
CA THR A 72 12.36 26.21 -17.61
C THR A 72 12.79 26.22 -16.14
N GLY A 73 12.73 25.07 -15.46
CA GLY A 73 13.98 24.56 -14.91
C GLY A 73 14.06 24.59 -13.41
N SER A 74 13.12 23.90 -12.75
CA SER A 74 13.24 23.56 -11.33
C SER A 74 12.38 22.31 -11.01
N GLN A 75 12.96 21.14 -10.64
CA GLN A 75 12.38 20.15 -9.67
C GLN A 75 12.38 20.83 -8.30
N LYS A 76 12.10 22.11 -8.26
CA LYS A 76 11.93 22.86 -7.05
C LYS A 76 10.45 23.09 -6.92
N GLY A 77 10.01 23.15 -5.67
CA GLY A 77 8.60 23.23 -5.37
C GLY A 77 8.03 21.92 -4.86
N PHE A 78 6.73 21.99 -4.65
CA PHE A 78 5.92 20.97 -4.03
C PHE A 78 5.67 19.82 -5.01
N GLN A 79 6.14 18.63 -4.66
CA GLN A 79 5.92 17.42 -5.42
C GLN A 79 5.08 16.45 -4.60
N MET A 80 4.12 15.83 -5.27
CA MET A 80 3.36 14.71 -4.74
C MET A 80 3.93 13.42 -5.32
N VAL A 81 4.59 12.63 -4.47
CA VAL A 81 5.20 11.37 -4.84
C VAL A 81 4.27 10.24 -4.46
N PHE A 82 3.76 9.56 -5.47
CA PHE A 82 2.97 8.35 -5.31
C PHE A 82 3.89 7.13 -5.29
N LYS A 83 3.73 6.27 -4.29
CA LYS A 83 4.38 4.96 -4.23
C LYS A 83 3.28 3.93 -4.02
N ARG A 84 3.18 2.95 -4.91
CA ARG A 84 2.32 1.77 -4.72
C ARG A 84 3.22 0.55 -4.67
N HIS A 85 3.06 -0.28 -3.65
CA HIS A 85 3.71 -1.57 -3.54
C HIS A 85 2.62 -2.61 -3.42
N LEU A 86 2.60 -3.53 -4.39
CA LEU A 86 1.68 -4.63 -4.44
C LEU A 86 2.42 -5.95 -4.62
N ARG A 87 1.79 -7.03 -4.19
CA ARG A 87 2.20 -8.40 -4.47
C ARG A 87 0.93 -9.17 -4.85
N LEU A 88 0.94 -9.72 -6.05
CA LEU A 88 -0.17 -10.47 -6.60
C LEU A 88 0.24 -11.94 -6.75
N LYS A 89 -0.61 -12.86 -6.30
CA LYS A 89 -0.49 -14.29 -6.58
C LYS A 89 -1.39 -14.61 -7.78
N ILE A 90 -0.77 -15.09 -8.85
CA ILE A 90 -1.46 -15.60 -10.03
C ILE A 90 -1.60 -17.12 -9.85
N LEU A 91 -2.83 -17.63 -9.90
CA LEU A 91 -3.11 -19.08 -9.76
C LEU A 91 -3.33 -19.73 -11.13
N ASP A 92 -3.92 -18.99 -12.07
CA ASP A 92 -4.13 -19.45 -13.43
C ASP A 92 -3.86 -18.37 -14.49
N LYS A 93 -3.96 -18.76 -15.75
CA LYS A 93 -3.69 -17.89 -16.89
C LYS A 93 -4.70 -16.73 -17.03
N ALA A 94 -5.95 -16.91 -16.61
CA ALA A 94 -6.98 -15.89 -16.74
C ALA A 94 -6.70 -14.67 -15.84
N ALA A 95 -5.94 -14.85 -14.76
CA ALA A 95 -5.52 -13.73 -13.91
C ALA A 95 -4.24 -13.01 -14.39
N THR A 96 -3.58 -13.46 -15.46
CA THR A 96 -2.30 -12.87 -15.92
C THR A 96 -2.43 -11.38 -16.22
N ASP A 97 -3.56 -10.94 -16.78
CA ASP A 97 -3.82 -9.54 -17.12
C ASP A 97 -3.83 -8.63 -15.87
N ASN A 98 -4.08 -9.20 -14.66
CA ASN A 98 -3.98 -8.44 -13.41
C ASN A 98 -2.53 -8.08 -13.03
N ALA A 99 -1.55 -8.69 -13.70
CA ALA A 99 -0.14 -8.34 -13.56
C ALA A 99 0.31 -7.22 -14.53
N ASP A 100 -0.58 -6.75 -15.40
CA ASP A 100 -0.32 -5.57 -16.22
C ASP A 100 -0.57 -4.31 -15.39
N PHE A 101 0.38 -3.38 -15.42
CA PHE A 101 0.29 -2.12 -14.67
C PHE A 101 0.43 -0.93 -15.62
N GLU A 102 -0.54 -0.03 -15.59
CA GLU A 102 -0.46 1.25 -16.28
C GLU A 102 -0.03 2.34 -15.31
N LEU A 103 1.01 3.10 -15.70
CA LEU A 103 1.43 4.29 -14.99
C LEU A 103 0.85 5.51 -15.72
N PRO A 104 -0.26 6.10 -15.25
CA PRO A 104 -0.83 7.27 -15.89
C PRO A 104 0.16 8.42 -15.81
N LEU A 105 0.69 8.83 -16.96
CA LEU A 105 1.52 10.01 -17.05
C LEU A 105 0.62 11.24 -17.04
N TYR A 106 0.99 12.24 -16.23
CA TYR A 106 0.36 13.55 -16.30
C TYR A 106 0.49 14.10 -17.73
N LYS A 107 -0.63 14.25 -18.43
CA LYS A 107 -0.70 14.98 -19.69
C LYS A 107 -1.09 16.41 -19.38
N SER A 108 -0.17 17.34 -19.62
CA SER A 108 -0.48 18.77 -19.56
C SER A 108 -1.55 19.09 -20.60
N GLY A 109 -2.71 19.56 -20.15
CA GLY A 109 -3.74 20.15 -21.01
C GLY A 109 -4.41 19.19 -21.97
N ASN A 110 -5.44 18.49 -21.50
CA ASN A 110 -6.65 18.30 -22.29
C ASN A 110 -7.82 18.10 -21.33
N ASN A 111 -8.87 18.89 -21.57
CA ASN A 111 -10.17 18.81 -20.90
C ASN A 111 -10.82 17.44 -21.10
#